data_AF-A0A0Q6N2W1-F1
#
_entry.id   AF-A0A0Q6N2W1-F1
#
_cell.length_a   1.000
_cell.length_b   1.000
_cell.length_c   1.000
_cell.angle_alpha   90.00
_cell.angle_beta   90.00
_cell.angle_gamma   90.00
#
_symmetry.space_group_name_H-M   'P 1'
#
loop_
_entity.id
_entity.type
_entity.pdbx_description
1 polymer ?
#
loop_
_entity_poly.entity_id
_entity_poly.type
_entity_poly.pdbx_seq_one_letter_code
_entity_poly.pdbx_strand_id
1 'polypeptide(L)' 'MTSTTQIDGRIVGDVAFRAGDGPQLKIPKGNVQILMADDSVVLTWTENGQSLTAAIPKIEFDRYIQEGAVVLGRG' A
#
# COMPACT_ATOMS: atom_id res chain seq x y z
N MET A 1 2.37 -0.05 22.79
CA MET A 1 1.17 -0.20 21.95
C MET A 1 1.53 0.45 20.63
N THR A 2 1.63 -0.33 19.56
CA THR A 2 1.92 0.23 18.22
C THR A 2 0.69 0.99 17.78
N SER A 3 0.79 2.30 17.60
CA SER A 3 -0.33 3.11 17.11
C SER A 3 -0.46 2.89 15.62
N THR A 4 -1.62 2.40 15.18
CA THR A 4 -1.91 2.24 13.76
C THR A 4 -2.93 3.28 13.31
N THR A 5 -2.70 3.88 12.14
CA THR A 5 -3.63 4.85 11.52
C THR A 5 -4.12 4.29 10.20
N GLN A 6 -5.45 4.22 10.03
CA GLN A 6 -6.08 3.78 8.79
C GLN A 6 -6.56 4.99 7.98
N ILE A 7 -6.24 5.02 6.69
CA ILE A 7 -6.72 6.04 5.75
C ILE A 7 -7.06 5.39 4.40
N ASP A 8 -7.91 6.05 3.63
CA ASP A 8 -8.12 5.70 2.23
C ASP A 8 -7.05 6.34 1.34
N GLY A 9 -6.79 5.73 0.18
CA GLY A 9 -5.88 6.27 -0.82
C GLY A 9 -6.12 5.67 -2.19
N ARG A 10 -5.23 6.00 -3.12
CA ARG A 10 -5.30 5.51 -4.50
C ARG A 10 -3.92 5.19 -5.05
N ILE A 11 -3.81 4.03 -5.66
CA ILE A 11 -2.66 3.65 -6.50
C ILE A 11 -2.86 4.29 -7.87
N VAL A 12 -1.93 5.16 -8.27
CA VAL A 12 -1.95 5.88 -9.56
C VAL A 12 -0.75 5.54 -10.45
N GLY A 13 0.36 5.10 -9.85
CA GLY A 13 1.60 4.72 -10.52
C GLY A 13 1.95 3.24 -10.34
N ASP A 14 3.22 2.90 -10.62
CA ASP A 14 3.75 1.56 -10.45
C ASP A 14 4.14 1.33 -8.99
N VAL A 15 3.25 0.68 -8.24
CA VAL A 15 3.52 0.22 -6.88
C VAL A 15 3.79 -1.28 -6.93
N ALA A 16 4.91 -1.68 -6.37
CA ALA A 16 5.33 -3.06 -6.36
C ALA A 16 5.59 -3.52 -4.93
N PHE A 17 5.41 -4.80 -4.67
CA PHE A 17 5.63 -5.40 -3.37
C PHE A 17 6.21 -6.81 -3.54
N ARG A 18 6.80 -7.33 -2.48
CA ARG A 18 7.33 -8.68 -2.46
C ARG A 18 6.60 -9.52 -1.42
N ALA A 19 5.98 -10.62 -1.85
CA ALA A 19 5.37 -11.58 -0.95
C ALA A 19 6.42 -12.61 -0.49
N GLY A 20 6.97 -12.42 0.72
CA GLY A 20 8.07 -13.25 1.24
C GLY A 20 9.30 -13.21 0.33
N ASP A 21 9.85 -14.37 -0.01
CA ASP A 21 11.00 -14.50 -0.94
C ASP A 21 10.60 -14.54 -2.42
N GLY A 22 9.30 -14.46 -2.72
CA GLY A 22 8.75 -14.57 -4.06
C GLY A 22 9.16 -13.44 -5.02
N PRO A 23 8.70 -13.47 -6.28
CA PRO A 23 8.95 -12.39 -7.21
C PRO A 23 8.31 -11.08 -6.74
N GLN A 24 8.80 -9.97 -7.29
CA GLN A 24 8.15 -8.69 -7.11
C GLN A 24 6.83 -8.65 -7.89
N LEU A 25 5.74 -8.37 -7.20
CA LEU A 25 4.38 -8.27 -7.74
C LEU A 25 3.96 -6.79 -7.82
N LYS A 26 2.99 -6.49 -8.68
CA LYS A 26 2.45 -5.12 -8.82
C LYS A 26 1.07 -5.04 -8.20
N ILE A 27 0.78 -3.91 -7.56
CA ILE A 27 -0.55 -3.55 -7.11
C ILE A 27 -1.27 -2.82 -8.26
N PRO A 28 -2.49 -3.24 -8.64
CA PRO A 28 -3.24 -2.58 -9.70
C PRO A 28 -3.58 -1.13 -9.31
N LYS A 29 -3.70 -0.26 -10.32
CA LYS A 29 -4.17 1.11 -10.14
C LYS A 29 -5.63 1.08 -9.67
N GLY A 30 -5.96 1.86 -8.65
CA GLY A 30 -7.29 1.84 -8.07
C GLY A 30 -7.31 2.28 -6.61
N ASN A 31 -8.50 2.16 -6.00
CA ASN A 31 -8.68 2.48 -4.60
C ASN A 31 -7.93 1.46 -3.74
N VAL A 32 -7.30 1.96 -2.69
CA VAL A 32 -6.56 1.16 -1.72
C VAL A 32 -6.85 1.69 -0.33
N GLN A 33 -6.98 0.79 0.63
CA GLN A 33 -7.05 1.12 2.03
C GLN A 33 -5.67 0.93 2.65
N ILE A 34 -5.23 1.89 3.43
CA ILE A 34 -3.85 2.02 3.89
C ILE A 34 -3.85 2.00 5.41
N LEU A 35 -3.25 0.97 5.99
CA LEU A 35 -3.02 0.87 7.43
C LEU A 35 -1.54 1.16 7.71
N MET A 36 -1.26 2.32 8.30
CA MET A 36 0.08 2.74 8.66
C MET A 36 0.40 2.31 10.09
N ALA A 37 1.55 1.66 10.27
CA ALA A 37 2.18 1.39 11.56
C ALA A 37 3.54 2.11 11.64
N ASP A 38 4.26 1.92 12.75
CA ASP A 38 5.52 2.64 13.01
C ASP A 38 6.62 2.33 11.97
N ASP A 39 6.77 1.07 11.55
CA ASP A 39 7.82 0.64 10.61
C ASP A 39 7.29 0.12 9.26
N SER A 40 5.98 -0.12 9.15
CA SER A 40 5.37 -0.82 8.02
C SER A 40 4.01 -0.23 7.64
N VAL A 41 3.59 -0.53 6.41
CA VAL A 41 2.29 -0.12 5.87
C VAL A 41 1.64 -1.32 5.21
N VAL A 42 0.38 -1.57 5.54
CA VAL A 42 -0.44 -2.60 4.88
C VAL A 42 -1.37 -1.92 3.89
N LEU A 43 -1.27 -2.34 2.63
CA LEU A 43 -2.12 -1.91 1.52
C LEU A 43 -3.15 -2.99 1.26
N THR A 44 -4.42 -2.62 1.26
CA THR A 44 -5.55 -3.52 0.97
C THR A 44 -6.31 -3.01 -0.25
N TRP A 45 -6.49 -3.86 -1.26
CA TRP A 45 -7.26 -3.53 -2.47
C TRP A 45 -8.14 -4.70 -2.90
N THR A 46 -9.06 -4.45 -3.82
CA THR A 46 -9.91 -5.49 -4.42
C THR A 46 -9.46 -5.78 -5.83
N GLU A 47 -9.24 -7.05 -6.15
CA GLU A 47 -8.93 -7.53 -7.49
C GLU A 47 -9.79 -8.77 -7.80
N ASN A 48 -10.49 -8.77 -8.94
CA ASN A 48 -11.41 -9.86 -9.32
C ASN A 48 -12.44 -10.25 -8.24
N GLY A 49 -12.90 -9.27 -7.45
CA GLY A 49 -13.84 -9.49 -6.34
C GLY A 49 -13.21 -10.07 -5.06
N GLN A 50 -11.89 -10.24 -5.04
CA GLN A 50 -11.14 -10.72 -3.88
C GLN A 50 -10.39 -9.59 -3.22
N SER A 51 -10.43 -9.51 -1.88
CA SER A 51 -9.60 -8.58 -1.11
C SER A 51 -8.19 -9.14 -0.98
N LEU A 52 -7.22 -8.40 -1.50
CA LEU A 52 -5.80 -8.71 -1.42
C LEU A 52 -5.11 -7.71 -0.49
N THR A 53 -4.01 -8.15 0.13
CA THR A 53 -3.21 -7.31 1.02
C THR A 53 -1.72 -7.47 0.74
N ALA A 54 -0.98 -6.39 0.94
CA ALA A 54 0.48 -6.37 0.89
C ALA A 54 1.04 -5.53 2.04
N ALA A 55 1.96 -6.11 2.81
CA ALA A 55 2.75 -5.36 3.77
C ALA A 55 4.07 -4.92 3.13
N ILE A 56 4.37 -3.62 3.20
CA ILE A 56 5.64 -3.05 2.73
C ILE A 56 6.28 -2.21 3.84
N PRO A 57 7.62 -2.04 3.82
CA PRO A 57 8.30 -1.13 4.74
C PRO A 57 7.79 0.29 4.59
N LYS A 58 7.66 1.03 5.69
CA LYS A 58 7.20 2.42 5.66
C LYS A 58 8.08 3.31 4.77
N ILE A 59 9.40 3.10 4.78
CA ILE A 59 10.34 3.83 3.92
C ILE A 59 10.06 3.62 2.43
N GLU A 60 9.61 2.43 2.03
CA GLU A 60 9.25 2.13 0.66
C GLU A 60 7.91 2.75 0.29
N PHE A 61 6.94 2.70 1.20
CA PHE A 61 5.66 3.38 1.01
C PHE A 61 5.82 4.90 0.88
N ASP A 62 6.64 5.52 1.73
CA ASP A 62 6.89 6.96 1.68
C ASP A 62 7.58 7.37 0.36
N ARG A 63 8.43 6.50 -0.20
CA ARG A 63 9.00 6.68 -1.55
C ARG A 63 7.91 6.68 -2.62
N TYR A 64 6.95 5.75 -2.57
CA TYR A 64 5.84 5.73 -3.53
C TYR A 64 4.92 6.95 -3.45
N ILE A 65 4.76 7.55 -2.27
CA ILE A 65 4.06 8.84 -2.14
C ILE A 65 4.88 9.97 -2.81
N GLN A 66 6.18 10.03 -2.55
CA GLN A 66 7.07 11.06 -3.12
C GLN A 66 7.17 10.97 -4.65
N GLU A 67 7.21 9.75 -5.19
CA GLU A 67 7.17 9.49 -6.64
C GLU A 67 5.79 9.78 -7.25
N GLY A 68 4.77 10.05 -6.42
CA GLY A 68 3.40 10.26 -6.85
C GLY A 68 2.72 8.98 -7.35
N ALA A 69 3.25 7.79 -7.03
CA ALA A 69 2.67 6.50 -7.37
C ALA A 69 1.49 6.13 -6.45
N VAL A 70 1.48 6.66 -5.23
CA VAL A 70 0.38 6.58 -4.26
C VAL A 70 -0.08 7.98 -3.89
N VAL A 71 -1.40 8.19 -3.92
CA VAL A 71 -2.03 9.42 -3.44
C VAL A 71 -2.84 9.09 -2.20
N LEU A 72 -2.59 9.80 -1.11
CA LEU A 72 -3.36 9.68 0.13
C LEU A 72 -4.71 10.39 -0.05
N GLY A 73 -5.79 9.71 0.30
CA GLY A 73 -7.11 10.31 0.46
C GLY A 73 -7.19 11.07 1.78
N ARG A 74 -8.10 12.04 1.86
CA ARG A 74 -8.49 12.58 3.17
C ARG A 74 -9.29 11.49 3.90
N GLY A 75 -8.75 11.02 5.02
CA GLY A 75 -9.52 10.33 6.05
C GLY A 75 -10.38 11.31 6.85
#